data_AF-A0A1D1XSW2-F1
#
_entry.id   AF-A0A1D1XSW2-F1
#
_cell.length_a   1.000
_cell.length_b   1.000
_cell.length_c   1.000
_cell.angle_alpha   90.00
_cell.angle_beta   90.00
_cell.angle_gamma   90.00
#
_symmetry.space_group_name_H-M   'P 1'
#
loop_
_entity.id
_entity.type
_entity.pdbx_description
1 polymer ?
#
loop_
_entity_poly.entity_id
_entity_poly.type
_entity_poly.pdbx_seq_one_letter_code
_entity_poly.pdbx_strand_id
1 'polypeptide(L)'
;MMGTGGVIDRPVELLWVLCLVGVVLLGRKGEGFEVSNATVVPGQDNTGALLVGLTLIQSAAADGALCLDGTLPGYHLHPGYASGANSWLIQLEGGGWCSDIRSCVFRKTTRHGSSKYMEKMIPFTGILSNKPEENPDFYNWNRVEVRYCDGASFSGEGYDEAHGLFFRG
;
A
#
# COMPACT_ATOMS: atom_id res chain seq x y z
N MET A 1 -35.48 -73.91 -14.94
CA MET A 1 -34.31 -74.68 -15.40
C MET A 1 -33.34 -73.71 -16.07
N MET A 2 -32.08 -73.69 -15.61
CA MET A 2 -30.84 -73.15 -16.21
C MET A 2 -30.92 -71.80 -16.98
N GLY A 3 -30.21 -70.71 -16.67
CA GLY A 3 -28.91 -70.52 -16.03
C GLY A 3 -27.79 -70.44 -17.08
N THR A 4 -27.22 -69.24 -17.31
CA THR A 4 -25.83 -68.87 -17.70
C THR A 4 -25.80 -67.34 -17.91
N GLY A 5 -24.83 -66.50 -17.54
CA GLY A 5 -23.46 -66.67 -17.07
C GLY A 5 -22.54 -65.67 -17.79
N GLY A 6 -21.85 -64.79 -17.05
CA GLY A 6 -20.69 -63.99 -17.51
C GLY A 6 -21.01 -62.61 -18.11
N VAL A 7 -20.18 -61.56 -18.01
CA VAL A 7 -18.82 -61.39 -17.50
C VAL A 7 -18.68 -59.93 -17.04
N ILE A 8 -18.00 -59.70 -15.92
CA ILE A 8 -17.62 -58.38 -15.40
C ILE A 8 -16.43 -57.89 -16.23
N ASP A 9 -16.55 -56.77 -16.92
CA ASP A 9 -15.42 -56.13 -17.58
C ASP A 9 -15.30 -54.67 -17.10
N ARG A 10 -14.31 -54.43 -16.23
CA ARG A 10 -13.90 -53.13 -15.69
C ARG A 10 -12.49 -52.81 -16.23
N PRO A 11 -12.31 -52.17 -17.40
CA PRO A 11 -10.98 -51.81 -17.86
C PRO A 11 -10.66 -50.31 -17.78
N VAL A 12 -11.60 -49.42 -17.43
CA VAL A 12 -11.38 -47.97 -17.53
C VAL A 12 -11.05 -47.28 -16.19
N GLU A 13 -11.46 -47.85 -15.05
CA GLU A 13 -11.24 -47.22 -13.74
C GLU A 13 -9.84 -47.43 -13.15
N LEU A 14 -9.10 -48.48 -13.55
CA LEU A 14 -7.73 -48.71 -13.04
C LEU A 14 -6.69 -47.76 -13.64
N LEU A 15 -6.93 -47.19 -14.83
CA LEU A 15 -5.97 -46.33 -15.51
C LEU A 15 -5.86 -44.94 -14.88
N TRP A 16 -6.94 -44.43 -14.28
CA TRP A 16 -6.93 -43.14 -13.57
C TRP A 16 -6.23 -43.22 -12.21
N VAL A 17 -6.33 -44.35 -11.52
CA VAL A 17 -5.72 -44.55 -10.20
C VAL A 17 -4.19 -44.60 -10.30
N LEU A 18 -3.63 -45.18 -11.36
CA LEU A 18 -2.19 -45.27 -11.55
C LEU A 18 -1.52 -43.91 -11.84
N CYS A 19 -2.21 -42.98 -12.51
CA CYS A 19 -1.69 -41.62 -12.71
C CYS A 19 -1.65 -40.80 -11.41
N LEU A 20 -2.62 -41.00 -10.50
CA LEU A 20 -2.66 -40.28 -9.23
C LEU A 20 -1.61 -40.78 -8.23
N VAL A 21 -1.29 -42.09 -8.22
CA VAL A 21 -0.23 -42.64 -7.35
C VAL A 21 1.17 -42.25 -7.84
N GLY A 22 1.39 -42.16 -9.15
CA GLY A 22 2.69 -41.79 -9.74
C GLY A 22 3.14 -40.35 -9.40
N VAL A 23 2.21 -39.41 -9.29
CA VAL A 23 2.51 -38.02 -8.93
C VAL A 23 2.87 -37.88 -7.44
N VAL A 24 2.35 -38.77 -6.57
CA VAL A 24 2.64 -38.74 -5.13
C VAL A 24 4.04 -39.28 -4.80
N LEU A 25 4.61 -40.16 -5.63
CA LEU A 25 5.94 -40.75 -5.39
C LEU A 25 7.12 -39.96 -5.98
N LEU A 26 6.87 -38.88 -6.73
CA LEU A 26 7.89 -37.90 -7.14
C LEU A 26 7.92 -36.67 -6.23
N GLY A 27 7.47 -36.83 -4.98
CA GLY A 27 7.64 -35.84 -3.94
C GLY A 27 9.09 -35.69 -3.52
N ARG A 28 9.54 -34.42 -3.49
CA ARG A 28 10.72 -33.85 -2.80
C ARG A 28 12.04 -33.80 -3.57
N LYS A 29 12.25 -32.68 -4.26
CA LYS A 29 13.43 -31.84 -3.99
C LYS A 29 13.15 -30.37 -4.33
N GLY A 30 12.39 -29.71 -3.45
CA GLY A 30 12.45 -28.26 -3.36
C GLY A 30 13.71 -27.92 -2.61
N GLU A 31 14.63 -27.23 -3.27
CA GLU A 31 15.83 -26.69 -2.64
C GLU A 31 15.39 -25.75 -1.51
N GLY A 32 15.86 -26.04 -0.29
CA GLY A 32 15.62 -25.18 0.85
C GLY A 32 16.24 -23.83 0.59
N PHE A 33 15.42 -22.80 0.49
CA PHE A 33 15.88 -21.42 0.65
C PHE A 33 16.03 -21.20 2.16
N GLU A 34 17.28 -21.18 2.63
CA GLU A 34 17.61 -20.65 3.96
C GLU A 34 17.21 -19.17 3.99
N VAL A 35 16.04 -18.89 4.58
CA VAL A 35 15.73 -17.54 5.04
C VAL A 35 16.75 -17.23 6.12
N SER A 36 17.71 -16.37 5.77
CA SER A 36 18.62 -15.76 6.72
C SER A 36 17.77 -15.12 7.81
N ASN A 37 18.13 -15.34 9.08
CA ASN A 37 17.54 -14.63 10.21
C ASN A 37 17.81 -13.12 10.07
N ALA A 38 17.04 -12.44 9.22
CA ALA A 38 16.84 -11.01 9.33
C ALA A 38 16.01 -10.83 10.61
N THR A 39 16.57 -10.12 11.57
CA THR A 39 15.78 -9.50 12.63
C THR A 39 14.77 -8.61 11.94
N VAL A 40 13.53 -9.08 11.76
CA VAL A 40 12.43 -8.26 11.29
C VAL A 40 12.12 -7.30 12.45
N VAL A 41 12.74 -6.13 12.42
CA VAL A 41 12.35 -5.03 13.30
C VAL A 41 10.99 -4.55 12.78
N PRO A 42 9.91 -4.61 13.59
CA PRO A 42 8.62 -4.11 13.17
C PRO A 42 8.75 -2.64 12.76
N GLY A 43 8.42 -2.31 11.52
CA GLY A 43 8.51 -0.95 11.01
C GLY A 43 9.82 -0.58 10.29
N GLN A 44 10.61 -1.54 9.80
CA GLN A 44 11.70 -1.25 8.86
C GLN A 44 11.57 -2.01 7.54
N ASP A 45 11.96 -1.37 6.43
CA ASP A 45 12.10 -1.98 5.10
C ASP A 45 13.45 -2.74 4.97
N ASN A 46 13.64 -3.48 3.89
CA ASN A 46 14.86 -4.23 3.56
C ASN A 46 16.14 -3.37 3.51
N THR A 47 15.99 -2.06 3.37
CA THR A 47 17.06 -1.04 3.39
C THR A 47 17.35 -0.50 4.80
N GLY A 48 16.61 -0.98 5.81
CA GLY A 48 16.64 -0.45 7.17
C GLY A 48 15.96 0.91 7.32
N ALA A 49 15.25 1.39 6.30
CA ALA A 49 14.46 2.61 6.38
C ALA A 49 13.22 2.40 7.27
N LEU A 50 12.88 3.40 8.07
CA LEU A 50 11.70 3.40 8.93
C LEU A 50 10.43 3.45 8.07
N LEU A 51 9.56 2.44 8.17
CA LEU A 51 8.24 2.41 7.54
C LEU A 51 7.20 3.10 8.44
N VAL A 52 6.54 4.12 7.91
CA VAL A 52 5.56 4.93 8.65
C VAL A 52 4.17 4.74 8.05
N GLY A 53 3.17 4.51 8.90
CA GLY A 53 1.80 4.22 8.49
C GLY A 53 0.97 5.43 8.11
N LEU A 54 0.04 5.22 7.18
CA LEU A 54 -0.93 6.22 6.74
C LEU A 54 -1.99 6.45 7.83
N THR A 55 -2.18 7.71 8.20
CA THR A 55 -3.26 8.16 9.07
C THR A 55 -4.23 9.01 8.26
N LEU A 56 -5.51 8.60 8.22
CA LEU A 56 -6.57 9.39 7.60
C LEU A 56 -7.19 10.35 8.62
N ILE A 57 -7.44 11.59 8.18
CA ILE A 57 -8.01 12.64 9.04
C ILE A 57 -9.52 12.45 9.09
N GLN A 58 -10.02 11.76 10.12
CA GLN A 58 -11.43 11.39 10.22
C GLN A 58 -12.38 12.60 10.27
N SER A 59 -11.94 13.71 10.88
CA SER A 59 -12.73 14.94 10.97
C SER A 59 -12.74 15.78 9.69
N ALA A 60 -11.86 15.51 8.72
CA ALA A 60 -11.64 16.40 7.57
C ALA A 60 -12.88 16.60 6.70
N ALA A 61 -13.73 15.57 6.58
CA ALA A 61 -14.97 15.69 5.82
C ALA A 61 -15.95 16.72 6.40
N ALA A 62 -15.96 16.93 7.73
CA ALA A 62 -16.80 17.94 8.36
C ALA A 62 -16.38 19.37 7.99
N ASP A 63 -15.09 19.57 7.71
CA ASP A 63 -14.50 20.84 7.28
C ASP A 63 -14.45 20.97 5.75
N GLY A 64 -14.97 19.98 5.00
CA GLY A 64 -14.94 19.95 3.55
C GLY A 64 -13.57 19.64 2.93
N ALA A 65 -12.57 19.26 3.74
CA ALA A 65 -11.25 18.86 3.28
C ALA A 65 -11.28 17.40 2.78
N LEU A 66 -11.19 17.23 1.47
CA LEU A 66 -11.38 15.96 0.77
C LEU A 66 -10.36 15.80 -0.36
N CYS A 67 -9.92 14.58 -0.62
CA CYS A 67 -9.19 14.25 -1.84
C CYS A 67 -10.07 14.46 -3.09
N LEU A 68 -9.45 14.44 -4.27
CA LEU A 68 -10.09 14.68 -5.56
C LEU A 68 -11.31 13.79 -5.83
N ASP A 69 -11.33 12.56 -5.33
CA ASP A 69 -12.47 11.63 -5.43
C ASP A 69 -13.50 11.72 -4.28
N GLY A 70 -13.31 12.63 -3.33
CA GLY A 70 -14.15 12.78 -2.14
C GLY A 70 -13.75 11.89 -0.96
N THR A 71 -12.64 11.16 -1.02
CA THR A 71 -12.11 10.42 0.14
C THR A 71 -11.41 11.34 1.15
N LEU A 72 -11.19 10.84 2.36
CA LEU A 72 -10.48 11.59 3.39
C LEU A 72 -9.00 11.78 3.01
N PRO A 73 -8.42 12.97 3.24
CA PRO A 73 -6.98 13.19 3.16
C PRO A 73 -6.24 12.45 4.29
N GLY A 74 -4.93 12.35 4.16
CA GLY A 74 -4.11 11.67 5.15
C GLY A 74 -2.64 12.09 5.14
N TYR A 75 -1.93 11.64 6.16
CA TYR A 75 -0.51 11.90 6.36
C TYR A 75 0.18 10.68 6.99
N HIS A 76 1.50 10.65 6.90
CA HIS A 76 2.36 9.73 7.66
C HIS A 76 3.06 10.55 8.72
N LEU A 77 3.06 10.09 9.97
CA LEU A 77 3.68 10.79 11.11
C LEU A 77 4.56 9.83 11.87
N HIS A 78 5.83 10.22 12.05
CA HIS A 78 6.69 9.62 13.07
C HIS A 78 6.96 10.65 14.17
N PRO A 79 6.57 10.37 15.43
CA PRO A 79 6.78 11.28 16.55
C PRO A 79 8.26 11.62 16.77
N GLY A 80 8.51 12.86 17.17
CA GLY A 80 9.82 13.33 17.63
C GLY A 80 10.12 12.87 19.05
N TYR A 81 11.37 13.08 19.47
CA TYR A 81 11.83 12.71 20.80
C TYR A 81 12.93 13.63 21.30
N ALA A 82 13.19 13.60 22.61
CA ALA A 82 14.20 14.41 23.28
C ALA A 82 14.09 15.91 22.90
N SER A 83 15.19 16.53 22.48
CA SER A 83 15.22 17.94 22.08
C SER A 83 14.35 18.26 20.86
N GLY A 84 14.04 17.27 20.01
CA GLY A 84 13.18 17.43 18.84
C GLY A 84 11.69 17.20 19.09
N ALA A 85 11.28 16.82 20.31
CA ALA A 85 9.90 16.46 20.63
C ALA A 85 8.88 17.59 20.37
N ASN A 86 9.32 18.86 20.40
CA ASN A 86 8.48 20.04 20.14
C ASN A 86 8.76 20.71 18.79
N SER A 87 9.61 20.10 17.95
CA SER A 87 9.96 20.63 16.64
C SER A 87 9.31 19.80 15.54
N TRP A 88 8.98 20.43 14.41
CA TRP A 88 8.17 19.84 13.36
C TRP A 88 8.80 20.04 11.98
N LEU A 89 8.89 18.95 11.22
CA LEU A 89 9.19 18.95 9.80
C LEU A 89 7.95 18.43 9.07
N ILE A 90 7.36 19.28 8.25
CA ILE A 90 6.17 18.95 7.44
C ILE A 90 6.60 18.96 5.98
N GLN A 91 6.60 17.79 5.35
CA GLN A 91 6.87 17.61 3.93
C GLN A 91 5.56 17.40 3.18
N LEU A 92 5.38 18.16 2.11
CA LEU A 92 4.25 18.00 1.20
C LEU A 92 4.66 17.05 0.07
N GLU A 93 3.93 15.95 -0.11
CA GLU A 93 4.17 15.03 -1.22
C GLU A 93 4.02 15.78 -2.57
N GLY A 94 4.90 15.50 -3.52
CA GLY A 94 4.78 16.03 -4.88
C GLY A 94 3.78 15.26 -5.74
N GLY A 95 3.78 15.52 -7.05
CA GLY A 95 3.03 14.71 -8.00
C GLY A 95 2.43 15.45 -9.20
N GLY A 96 2.70 16.76 -9.35
CA GLY A 96 2.12 17.60 -10.40
C GLY A 96 0.62 17.85 -10.21
N TRP A 97 -0.07 18.40 -11.20
CA TRP A 97 -1.52 18.70 -11.13
C TRP A 97 -2.25 18.10 -12.34
N CYS A 98 -3.59 18.13 -12.31
CA CYS A 98 -4.40 17.91 -13.50
C CYS A 98 -4.84 19.26 -14.09
N SER A 99 -4.84 19.38 -15.42
CA SER A 99 -5.05 20.67 -16.11
C SER A 99 -6.40 20.77 -16.84
N ASP A 100 -7.14 19.67 -16.91
CA ASP A 100 -8.45 19.61 -17.54
C ASP A 100 -9.32 18.53 -16.87
N ILE A 101 -10.63 18.57 -17.12
CA ILE A 101 -11.59 17.64 -16.51
C ILE A 101 -11.22 16.18 -16.77
N ARG A 102 -10.77 15.85 -17.99
CA ARG A 102 -10.44 14.47 -18.36
C ARG A 102 -9.26 13.95 -17.53
N SER A 103 -8.21 14.75 -17.41
CA SER A 103 -7.03 14.42 -16.62
C SER A 103 -7.34 14.36 -15.12
N CYS A 104 -8.24 15.21 -14.61
CA CYS A 104 -8.67 15.17 -13.21
C CYS A 104 -9.54 13.93 -12.91
N VAL A 105 -10.47 13.58 -13.80
CA VAL A 105 -11.29 12.37 -13.68
C VAL A 105 -10.41 11.12 -13.71
N PHE A 106 -9.39 11.08 -14.55
CA PHE A 106 -8.41 9.99 -14.52
C PHE A 106 -7.60 10.00 -13.21
N ARG A 107 -7.14 11.17 -12.77
CA ARG A 107 -6.27 11.30 -11.60
C ARG A 107 -6.96 10.86 -10.31
N LYS A 108 -8.27 11.09 -10.16
CA LYS A 108 -9.03 10.70 -8.97
C LYS A 108 -9.07 9.17 -8.74
N THR A 109 -8.71 8.36 -9.73
CA THR A 109 -8.57 6.90 -9.61
C THR A 109 -7.12 6.45 -9.35
N THR A 110 -6.26 7.34 -8.82
CA THR A 110 -4.85 7.08 -8.51
C THR A 110 -4.51 7.49 -7.08
N ARG A 111 -3.31 7.13 -6.58
CA ARG A 111 -2.85 7.54 -5.24
C ARG A 111 -2.84 9.06 -5.04
N HIS A 112 -2.67 9.83 -6.12
CA HIS A 112 -2.61 11.29 -6.07
C HIS A 112 -3.97 11.99 -6.25
N GLY A 113 -5.07 11.23 -6.16
CA GLY A 113 -6.42 11.79 -6.18
C GLY A 113 -7.39 11.07 -5.24
N SER A 114 -6.96 10.00 -4.57
CA SER A 114 -7.79 9.23 -3.66
C SER A 114 -6.95 8.44 -2.66
N SER A 115 -7.32 8.52 -1.38
CA SER A 115 -6.63 7.80 -0.31
C SER A 115 -6.88 6.29 -0.31
N LYS A 116 -7.84 5.82 -1.12
CA LYS A 116 -8.04 4.38 -1.38
C LYS A 116 -6.78 3.75 -1.99
N TYR A 117 -6.09 4.48 -2.87
CA TYR A 117 -4.94 3.98 -3.62
C TYR A 117 -3.59 4.40 -3.02
N MET A 118 -3.57 5.17 -1.93
CA MET A 118 -2.34 5.51 -1.22
C MET A 118 -1.69 4.27 -0.59
N GLU A 119 -0.37 4.23 -0.65
CA GLU A 119 0.48 3.30 0.08
C GLU A 119 0.17 3.37 1.58
N LYS A 120 -0.06 2.21 2.20
CA LYS A 120 -0.43 2.16 3.63
C LYS A 120 0.76 2.39 4.55
N MET A 121 1.97 2.11 4.06
CA MET A 121 3.23 2.37 4.72
C MET A 121 4.19 2.96 3.68
N ILE A 122 4.99 3.96 4.06
CA ILE A 122 6.06 4.50 3.20
C ILE A 122 7.37 4.56 3.98
N PRO A 123 8.52 4.38 3.31
CA PRO A 123 9.82 4.51 3.95
C PRO A 123 10.16 6.00 4.13
N PHE A 124 10.38 6.40 5.38
CA PHE A 124 10.96 7.70 5.70
C PHE A 124 12.48 7.66 5.45
N THR A 125 12.91 8.41 4.45
CA THR A 125 14.31 8.49 3.97
C THR A 125 14.72 9.94 3.77
N GLY A 126 16.01 10.20 3.54
CA GLY A 126 16.53 11.56 3.32
C GLY A 126 16.17 12.49 4.48
N ILE A 127 15.57 13.64 4.20
CA ILE A 127 15.19 14.63 5.23
C ILE A 127 14.13 14.12 6.22
N LEU A 128 13.40 13.05 5.90
CA LEU A 128 12.47 12.40 6.82
C LEU A 128 13.12 11.23 7.60
N SER A 129 14.34 10.83 7.26
CA SER A 129 15.02 9.69 7.90
C SER A 129 15.21 9.89 9.40
N ASN A 130 15.13 8.79 10.17
CA ASN A 130 15.39 8.78 11.62
C ASN A 130 16.85 8.50 11.97
N LYS A 131 17.72 8.38 10.95
CA LYS A 131 19.14 8.13 11.11
C LYS A 131 19.90 9.46 11.06
N PRO A 132 20.65 9.83 12.12
CA PRO A 132 21.45 11.06 12.12
C PRO A 132 22.44 11.16 10.94
N GLU A 133 22.89 10.02 10.41
CA GLU A 133 23.83 9.96 9.30
C GLU A 133 23.20 10.39 7.96
N GLU A 134 21.88 10.23 7.83
CA GLU A 134 21.09 10.64 6.65
C GLU A 134 20.40 12.00 6.86
N ASN A 135 20.04 12.31 8.11
CA ASN A 135 19.27 13.49 8.51
C ASN A 135 19.83 14.13 9.79
N PRO A 136 21.02 14.75 9.74
CA PRO A 136 21.72 15.23 10.93
C PRO A 136 20.94 16.29 11.72
N ASP A 137 20.11 17.08 11.04
CA ASP A 137 19.43 18.23 11.62
C ASP A 137 18.06 17.89 12.22
N PHE A 138 17.31 16.95 11.61
CA PHE A 138 15.89 16.73 11.92
C PHE A 138 15.54 15.29 12.34
N TYR A 139 16.51 14.37 12.47
CA TYR A 139 16.24 12.94 12.74
C TYR A 139 15.39 12.69 13.99
N ASN A 140 15.42 13.58 14.98
CA ASN A 140 14.66 13.47 16.22
C ASN A 140 13.44 14.40 16.30
N TRP A 141 13.11 15.14 15.24
CA TRP A 141 11.91 15.98 15.16
C TRP A 141 10.65 15.14 14.89
N ASN A 142 9.48 15.73 15.15
CA ASN A 142 8.24 15.21 14.59
C ASN A 142 8.30 15.37 13.07
N ARG A 143 8.20 14.27 12.35
CA ARG A 143 8.35 14.26 10.89
C ARG A 143 7.05 13.79 10.28
N VAL A 144 6.51 14.61 9.39
CA VAL A 144 5.22 14.41 8.75
C VAL A 144 5.40 14.46 7.24
N GLU A 145 4.83 13.48 6.55
CA GLU A 145 4.60 13.56 5.11
C GLU A 145 3.09 13.65 4.85
N VAL A 146 2.64 14.81 4.38
CA VAL A 146 1.26 15.05 3.98
C VAL A 146 1.06 14.47 2.60
N ARG A 147 0.08 13.57 2.45
CA ARG A 147 -0.18 12.90 1.18
C ARG A 147 -0.95 13.81 0.24
N TYR A 148 -0.47 13.90 -0.99
CA TYR A 148 -1.00 14.79 -2.02
C TYR A 148 -2.18 14.12 -2.72
N CYS A 149 -3.36 14.74 -2.64
CA CYS A 149 -4.56 14.18 -3.29
C CYS A 149 -5.60 15.19 -3.77
N ASP A 150 -5.36 16.50 -3.73
CA ASP A 150 -6.29 17.53 -4.22
C ASP A 150 -6.21 17.74 -5.73
N GLY A 151 -5.10 17.34 -6.37
CA GLY A 151 -4.90 17.47 -7.82
C GLY A 151 -4.62 18.90 -8.30
N ALA A 152 -4.47 19.87 -7.39
CA ALA A 152 -4.26 21.28 -7.66
C ALA A 152 -3.07 21.87 -6.87
N SER A 153 -2.03 21.06 -6.61
CA SER A 153 -0.79 21.48 -5.95
C SER A 153 -1.01 22.18 -4.60
N PHE A 154 -1.94 21.69 -3.78
CA PHE A 154 -2.30 22.27 -2.48
C PHE A 154 -2.85 23.71 -2.57
N SER A 155 -3.41 24.09 -3.72
CA SER A 155 -3.92 25.46 -3.96
C SER A 155 -5.40 25.52 -4.36
N GLY A 156 -6.05 24.37 -4.49
CA GLY A 156 -7.45 24.29 -4.92
C GLY A 156 -8.43 24.47 -3.77
N GLU A 157 -9.50 25.24 -4.00
CA GLU A 157 -10.65 25.36 -3.08
C GLU A 157 -12.01 25.19 -3.80
N GLY A 158 -12.03 24.36 -4.85
CA GLY A 158 -13.16 24.19 -5.77
C GLY A 158 -13.93 22.87 -5.63
N TYR A 159 -15.12 22.84 -6.20
CA TYR A 159 -15.91 21.62 -6.38
C TYR A 159 -16.55 21.62 -7.77
N ASP A 160 -16.30 20.58 -8.56
CA ASP A 160 -17.00 20.31 -9.80
C ASP A 160 -18.05 19.22 -9.54
N GLU A 161 -19.30 19.65 -9.41
CA GLU A 161 -20.44 18.77 -9.14
C GLU A 161 -20.72 17.80 -10.29
N ALA A 162 -20.60 18.27 -11.54
CA ALA A 162 -20.91 17.47 -12.72
C ALA A 162 -20.00 16.24 -12.85
N HIS A 163 -18.74 16.37 -12.41
CA HIS A 163 -17.74 15.31 -12.50
C HIS A 163 -17.38 14.69 -11.14
N GLY A 164 -17.94 15.22 -10.05
CA GLY A 164 -17.63 14.82 -8.68
C GLY A 164 -16.14 14.92 -8.39
N LEU A 165 -15.58 16.13 -8.54
CA LEU A 165 -14.19 16.45 -8.26
C LEU A 165 -14.08 17.47 -7.14
N PHE A 166 -13.29 17.17 -6.11
CA PHE A 166 -13.04 18.06 -4.98
C PHE A 166 -11.61 18.57 -5.03
N PHE A 167 -11.43 19.87 -5.21
CA PHE A 167 -10.11 20.52 -5.16
C PHE A 167 -10.01 21.19 -3.79
N ARG A 168 -9.38 20.51 -2.82
CA ARG A 168 -9.33 20.92 -1.40
C ARG A 168 -7.90 20.80 -0.87
N GLY A 169 -7.02 21.60 -1.46
CA GLY A 169 -5.59 21.66 -1.14
C GLY A 169 -5.31 22.19 0.25
#